data_AF-A0A0Q5VQK3-F1
#
_entry.id   AF-A0A0Q5VQK3-F1
#
_cell.length_a   1.000
_cell.length_b   1.000
_cell.length_c   1.000
_cell.angle_alpha   90.00
_cell.angle_beta   90.00
_cell.angle_gamma   90.00
#
_symmetry.space_group_name_H-M   'P 1'
#
loop_
_entity.id
_entity.type
_entity.pdbx_description
1 polymer ?
#
loop_
_entity_poly.entity_id
_entity_poly.type
_entity_poly.pdbx_seq_one_letter_code
_entity_poly.pdbx_strand_id
1 'polypeptide(L)'
;MGQISSNTTKTVNGVTNFSIGSDAYSWANGFYNVSVYSDNVVTATFNLSGSDWGFGLLSVLGRTKVVINDSATGGNRYIGIVDLANEGGNVVTLNKTSVDMFKGSSGTDKITTGAVYVGTIALQGGDDAVITGKGYVEIIDVGSGRNTVQISAGGDGVGYIRSGQDADRVTTLGETEVGIISTGSGADRIVTSGYSDFIDSGRGKDVVSLGAGGAQLVNLGRDADTVIVHATDSFVTIDGGGNVSTAADLDSDTVDFSALVARIDVNLLNDGGVVQTGEGYFTLINIENVIGSGNNDTLFGSNEVNIFIGNAGNDRLFGGLGADDLTGGAGADRFLFESVKDSTVATAGRDTIFDFSGTAGDRIDLSVIDASSLLSGNQAFKFIGTAAFTGQAGDLRYVKQASDTYIYGDVNGDKTADFAIHLDDAVTLSKDFFIL
;
A
#
# COMPACT_ATOMS: atom_id res chain seq x y z
N MET A 1 40.84 -12.24 -19.22
CA MET A 1 39.50 -11.87 -19.72
C MET A 1 39.36 -12.62 -21.03
N GLY A 2 38.49 -13.63 -21.07
CA GLY A 2 38.38 -14.53 -22.21
C GLY A 2 37.21 -14.15 -23.12
N GLN A 3 37.46 -14.13 -24.44
CA GLN A 3 36.38 -14.04 -25.43
C GLN A 3 35.82 -15.44 -25.70
N ILE A 4 34.50 -15.57 -25.73
CA ILE A 4 33.81 -16.80 -26.13
C ILE A 4 33.02 -16.57 -27.42
N SER A 5 32.96 -17.59 -28.29
CA SER A 5 32.22 -17.55 -29.56
C SER A 5 31.07 -18.55 -29.63
N SER A 6 30.85 -19.32 -28.56
CA SER A 6 29.79 -20.31 -28.43
C SER A 6 29.37 -20.41 -26.97
N ASN A 7 28.21 -21.03 -26.73
CA ASN A 7 27.77 -21.36 -25.38
C ASN A 7 28.87 -22.15 -24.64
N THR A 8 29.07 -21.84 -23.37
CA THR A 8 30.09 -22.48 -22.54
C THR A 8 29.49 -22.86 -21.19
N THR A 9 29.91 -24.01 -20.66
CA THR A 9 29.53 -24.47 -19.32
C THR A 9 30.77 -24.87 -18.57
N LYS A 10 30.91 -24.39 -17.33
CA LYS A 10 32.07 -24.64 -16.48
C LYS A 10 31.66 -24.96 -15.06
N THR A 11 32.41 -25.85 -14.42
CA THR A 11 32.24 -26.19 -13.01
C THR A 11 33.36 -25.53 -12.21
N VAL A 12 32.97 -24.78 -11.17
CA VAL A 12 33.87 -24.18 -10.20
C VAL A 12 33.73 -24.98 -8.91
N ASN A 13 34.81 -25.60 -8.43
CA ASN A 13 34.76 -26.51 -7.29
C ASN A 13 35.93 -26.41 -6.30
N GLY A 14 36.84 -25.44 -6.49
CA GLY A 14 38.05 -25.29 -5.66
C GLY A 14 39.14 -26.35 -5.87
N VAL A 15 38.89 -27.39 -6.68
CA VAL A 15 39.81 -28.54 -6.83
C VAL A 15 40.30 -28.71 -8.28
N THR A 16 39.44 -28.45 -9.26
CA THR A 16 39.71 -28.71 -10.69
C THR A 16 39.95 -27.40 -11.43
N ASN A 17 41.13 -27.26 -12.04
CA ASN A 17 41.44 -26.16 -12.95
C ASN A 17 40.40 -26.10 -14.07
N PHE A 18 40.04 -24.89 -14.52
CA PHE A 18 39.03 -24.69 -15.56
C PHE A 18 39.50 -23.69 -16.61
N SER A 19 38.81 -23.61 -17.74
CA SER A 19 39.11 -22.65 -18.81
C SER A 19 37.87 -21.94 -19.29
N ILE A 20 37.97 -20.69 -19.70
CA ILE A 20 36.88 -19.96 -20.34
C ILE A 20 37.42 -19.24 -21.58
N GLY A 21 36.85 -19.55 -22.74
CA GLY A 21 37.45 -19.14 -24.02
C GLY A 21 38.86 -19.73 -24.16
N SER A 22 39.84 -18.87 -24.48
CA SER A 22 41.26 -19.20 -24.52
C SER A 22 41.96 -19.17 -23.16
N ASP A 23 41.34 -18.61 -22.12
CA ASP A 23 41.99 -18.38 -20.84
C ASP A 23 41.85 -19.62 -19.95
N ALA A 24 42.97 -20.05 -19.33
CA ALA A 24 43.01 -21.15 -18.38
C ALA A 24 43.24 -20.62 -16.95
N TYR A 25 42.54 -21.23 -15.99
CA TYR A 25 42.51 -20.83 -14.58
C TYR A 25 42.89 -22.02 -13.71
N SER A 26 43.81 -21.79 -12.77
CA SER A 26 44.30 -22.81 -11.84
C SER A 26 44.12 -22.42 -10.38
N TRP A 27 43.86 -23.41 -9.53
CA TRP A 27 43.76 -23.22 -8.09
C TRP A 27 45.13 -23.02 -7.45
N ALA A 28 45.23 -21.97 -6.63
CA ALA A 28 46.34 -21.44 -5.88
C ALA A 28 45.74 -20.58 -4.74
N ASN A 29 46.48 -20.30 -3.68
CA ASN A 29 45.94 -19.51 -2.57
C ASN A 29 45.71 -18.05 -3.02
N GLY A 30 44.45 -17.60 -3.17
CA GLY A 30 44.11 -16.20 -3.51
C GLY A 30 42.67 -15.98 -3.98
N PHE A 31 42.28 -14.71 -4.14
CA PHE A 31 41.02 -14.28 -4.77
C PHE A 31 41.22 -14.09 -6.28
N TYR A 32 40.33 -14.67 -7.10
CA TYR A 32 40.44 -14.59 -8.56
C TYR A 32 39.45 -13.62 -9.18
N ASN A 33 39.88 -12.99 -10.27
CA ASN A 33 39.01 -12.21 -11.14
C ASN A 33 38.80 -12.97 -12.45
N VAL A 34 37.56 -13.36 -12.70
CA VAL A 34 37.12 -14.02 -13.91
C VAL A 34 36.31 -13.02 -14.71
N SER A 35 36.70 -12.79 -15.96
CA SER A 35 35.96 -11.91 -16.87
C SER A 35 35.77 -12.61 -18.21
N VAL A 36 34.54 -12.64 -18.68
CA VAL A 36 34.15 -13.31 -19.93
C VAL A 36 33.35 -12.33 -20.78
N TYR A 37 33.59 -12.28 -22.09
CA TYR A 37 32.78 -11.46 -22.99
C TYR A 37 32.51 -12.17 -24.32
N SER A 38 31.45 -11.73 -24.99
CA SER A 38 31.10 -12.17 -26.34
C SER A 38 30.46 -11.03 -27.12
N ASP A 39 30.81 -10.92 -28.40
CA ASP A 39 30.11 -10.07 -29.36
C ASP A 39 28.88 -10.79 -29.98
N ASN A 40 28.77 -12.10 -29.77
CA ASN A 40 27.66 -12.93 -30.20
C ASN A 40 26.71 -13.24 -29.03
N VAL A 41 25.43 -13.44 -29.32
CA VAL A 41 24.43 -13.90 -28.34
C VAL A 41 24.76 -15.34 -27.92
N VAL A 42 25.35 -15.51 -26.74
CA VAL A 42 25.76 -16.82 -26.20
C VAL A 42 25.47 -16.92 -24.70
N THR A 43 25.42 -18.13 -24.18
CA THR A 43 25.25 -18.39 -22.74
C THR A 43 26.56 -18.83 -22.09
N ALA A 44 26.91 -18.20 -20.97
CA ALA A 44 27.97 -18.65 -20.07
C ALA A 44 27.35 -19.23 -18.79
N THR A 45 27.48 -20.55 -18.61
CA THR A 45 26.96 -21.28 -17.45
C THR A 45 28.08 -21.62 -16.47
N PHE A 46 27.92 -21.22 -15.21
CA PHE A 46 28.79 -21.52 -14.09
C PHE A 46 28.06 -22.40 -13.08
N ASN A 47 28.52 -23.65 -12.94
CA ASN A 47 28.04 -24.56 -11.91
C ASN A 47 29.00 -24.49 -10.72
N LEU A 48 28.55 -23.89 -9.62
CA LEU A 48 29.31 -23.73 -8.39
C LEU A 48 29.09 -24.97 -7.50
N SER A 49 30.19 -25.58 -7.06
CA SER A 49 30.20 -26.80 -6.24
C SER A 49 31.43 -26.81 -5.32
N GLY A 50 31.63 -27.89 -4.56
CA GLY A 50 32.79 -28.02 -3.65
C GLY A 50 32.76 -27.04 -2.48
N SER A 51 33.91 -26.85 -1.82
CA SER A 51 34.11 -25.96 -0.69
C SER A 51 35.39 -25.13 -0.85
N ASP A 52 35.52 -24.06 -0.06
CA ASP A 52 36.77 -23.33 0.19
C ASP A 52 37.43 -22.71 -1.06
N TRP A 53 36.66 -21.89 -1.77
CA TRP A 53 37.14 -21.09 -2.89
C TRP A 53 36.51 -19.69 -2.88
N GLY A 54 37.16 -18.74 -3.54
CA GLY A 54 36.64 -17.38 -3.61
C GLY A 54 37.02 -16.65 -4.89
N PHE A 55 36.10 -15.80 -5.35
CA PHE A 55 36.34 -14.85 -6.43
C PHE A 55 36.29 -13.42 -5.88
N GLY A 56 37.20 -12.57 -6.36
CA GLY A 56 37.06 -11.13 -6.18
C GLY A 56 36.00 -10.56 -7.13
N LEU A 57 36.06 -10.98 -8.40
CA LEU A 57 35.14 -10.55 -9.45
C LEU A 57 34.79 -11.72 -10.36
N LEU A 58 33.50 -11.92 -10.62
CA LEU A 58 32.97 -12.71 -11.73
C LEU A 58 32.20 -11.76 -12.64
N SER A 59 32.81 -11.33 -13.74
CA SER A 59 32.23 -10.39 -14.69
C SER A 59 31.91 -11.08 -16.00
N VAL A 60 30.68 -10.94 -16.47
CA VAL A 60 30.24 -11.45 -17.76
C VAL A 60 29.67 -10.29 -18.55
N LEU A 61 30.25 -10.04 -19.71
CA LEU A 61 30.08 -8.80 -20.47
C LEU A 61 29.63 -9.08 -21.91
N GLY A 62 29.33 -7.99 -22.61
CA GLY A 62 28.89 -8.02 -24.00
C GLY A 62 27.51 -8.66 -24.14
N ARG A 63 27.30 -9.39 -25.24
CA ARG A 63 26.01 -10.01 -25.59
C ARG A 63 25.89 -11.41 -25.00
N THR A 64 26.23 -11.56 -23.73
CA THR A 64 26.28 -12.87 -23.06
C THR A 64 25.10 -13.01 -22.10
N LYS A 65 24.49 -14.19 -22.00
CA LYS A 65 23.58 -14.57 -20.91
C LYS A 65 24.35 -15.30 -19.82
N VAL A 66 24.20 -14.89 -18.56
CA VAL A 66 24.77 -15.56 -17.40
C VAL A 66 23.78 -16.56 -16.83
N VAL A 67 24.26 -17.77 -16.58
CA VAL A 67 23.55 -18.74 -15.74
C VAL A 67 24.49 -19.20 -14.63
N ILE A 68 24.15 -18.92 -13.36
CA ILE A 68 24.90 -19.41 -12.20
C ILE A 68 24.02 -20.38 -11.43
N ASN A 69 24.49 -21.62 -11.28
CA ASN A 69 23.83 -22.65 -10.50
C ASN A 69 24.73 -23.04 -9.32
N ASP A 70 24.29 -22.77 -8.09
CA ASP A 70 25.01 -23.15 -6.88
C ASP A 70 24.45 -24.44 -6.27
N SER A 71 25.12 -25.55 -6.54
CA SER A 71 24.82 -26.85 -5.92
C SER A 71 25.72 -27.15 -4.73
N ALA A 72 26.47 -26.16 -4.22
CA ALA A 72 27.53 -26.41 -3.25
C ALA A 72 26.97 -26.64 -1.84
N THR A 73 27.61 -27.51 -1.06
CA THR A 73 27.18 -27.91 0.30
C THR A 73 28.28 -27.63 1.32
N GLY A 74 28.12 -26.60 2.16
CA GLY A 74 29.05 -26.29 3.27
C GLY A 74 30.42 -25.69 2.86
N GLY A 75 31.16 -25.14 3.83
CA GLY A 75 32.48 -24.52 3.63
C GLY A 75 32.44 -23.05 3.18
N ASN A 76 33.59 -22.38 3.19
CA ASN A 76 33.70 -20.93 2.95
C ASN A 76 33.73 -20.65 1.44
N ARG A 77 32.63 -20.12 0.90
CA ARG A 77 32.53 -19.76 -0.53
C ARG A 77 32.00 -18.36 -0.67
N TYR A 78 32.68 -17.60 -1.51
CA TYR A 78 32.48 -16.17 -1.55
C TYR A 78 32.79 -15.62 -2.93
N ILE A 79 31.95 -14.71 -3.41
CA ILE A 79 32.22 -13.89 -4.58
C ILE A 79 32.09 -12.43 -4.16
N GLY A 80 33.12 -11.62 -4.37
CA GLY A 80 33.04 -10.19 -4.10
C GLY A 80 31.98 -9.54 -4.99
N ILE A 81 32.19 -9.57 -6.30
CA ILE A 81 31.25 -8.97 -7.26
C ILE A 81 30.86 -9.99 -8.32
N VAL A 82 29.56 -10.14 -8.56
CA VAL A 82 28.99 -10.76 -9.76
C VAL A 82 28.46 -9.64 -10.65
N ASP A 83 29.17 -9.36 -11.72
CA ASP A 83 28.84 -8.33 -12.71
C ASP A 83 28.14 -9.01 -13.91
N LEU A 84 26.83 -8.80 -13.99
CA LEU A 84 25.91 -9.42 -14.92
C LEU A 84 25.89 -8.68 -16.27
N ALA A 85 25.56 -9.41 -17.33
CA ALA A 85 25.67 -8.91 -18.69
C ALA A 85 24.44 -8.11 -19.15
N ASN A 86 24.67 -7.14 -20.05
CA ASN A 86 23.72 -6.13 -20.50
C ASN A 86 22.44 -6.62 -21.22
N GLU A 87 22.53 -7.71 -21.99
CA GLU A 87 21.41 -8.17 -22.86
C GLU A 87 20.88 -9.54 -22.41
N GLY A 88 21.16 -9.89 -21.15
CA GLY A 88 21.45 -11.27 -20.78
C GLY A 88 20.32 -12.11 -20.22
N GLY A 89 19.11 -11.63 -19.92
CA GLY A 89 18.08 -12.51 -19.34
C GLY A 89 18.63 -13.34 -18.16
N ASN A 90 19.49 -12.75 -17.32
CA ASN A 90 20.47 -13.50 -16.53
C ASN A 90 19.75 -14.30 -15.45
N VAL A 91 20.28 -15.47 -15.10
CA VAL A 91 19.68 -16.33 -14.08
C VAL A 91 20.73 -16.75 -13.08
N VAL A 92 20.54 -16.35 -11.83
CA VAL A 92 21.41 -16.71 -10.71
C VAL A 92 20.58 -17.48 -9.69
N THR A 93 21.07 -18.63 -9.28
CA THR A 93 20.54 -19.37 -8.14
C THR A 93 21.69 -19.72 -7.20
N LEU A 94 21.72 -19.05 -6.05
CA LEU A 94 22.64 -19.32 -4.95
C LEU A 94 21.99 -20.27 -3.94
N ASN A 95 22.83 -21.08 -3.29
CA ASN A 95 22.40 -21.92 -2.17
C ASN A 95 23.25 -21.62 -0.94
N LYS A 96 24.58 -21.66 -1.12
CA LYS A 96 25.54 -21.67 -0.02
C LYS A 96 26.80 -20.82 -0.29
N THR A 97 26.85 -20.12 -1.41
CA THR A 97 27.90 -19.13 -1.74
C THR A 97 27.43 -17.73 -1.35
N SER A 98 28.20 -17.03 -0.51
CA SER A 98 27.93 -15.63 -0.19
C SER A 98 28.40 -14.71 -1.32
N VAL A 99 27.71 -13.59 -1.52
CA VAL A 99 28.06 -12.61 -2.55
C VAL A 99 27.98 -11.20 -1.98
N ASP A 100 29.05 -10.40 -2.08
CA ASP A 100 28.98 -9.02 -1.59
C ASP A 100 28.16 -8.12 -2.50
N MET A 101 28.27 -8.28 -3.82
CA MET A 101 27.50 -7.46 -4.76
C MET A 101 27.11 -8.22 -6.02
N PHE A 102 25.83 -8.17 -6.36
CA PHE A 102 25.35 -8.33 -7.73
C PHE A 102 25.23 -6.96 -8.39
N LYS A 103 25.81 -6.84 -9.58
CA LYS A 103 25.68 -5.64 -10.41
C LYS A 103 25.02 -6.03 -11.72
N GLY A 104 23.77 -5.62 -11.90
CA GLY A 104 23.00 -5.75 -13.13
C GLY A 104 23.22 -4.57 -14.07
N SER A 105 22.34 -4.47 -15.06
CA SER A 105 22.46 -3.60 -16.22
C SER A 105 21.07 -3.15 -16.69
N SER A 106 20.75 -3.15 -17.99
CA SER A 106 19.39 -2.82 -18.47
C SER A 106 18.58 -4.07 -18.89
N GLY A 107 19.11 -5.26 -18.63
CA GLY A 107 18.50 -6.52 -19.05
C GLY A 107 17.76 -7.19 -17.90
N THR A 108 16.67 -7.89 -18.22
CA THR A 108 15.91 -8.68 -17.24
C THR A 108 16.78 -9.73 -16.54
N ASP A 109 16.88 -9.62 -15.24
CA ASP A 109 17.70 -10.44 -14.37
C ASP A 109 16.84 -11.17 -13.34
N LYS A 110 17.14 -12.45 -13.14
CA LYS A 110 16.51 -13.27 -12.09
C LYS A 110 17.55 -13.74 -11.10
N ILE A 111 17.43 -13.29 -9.85
CA ILE A 111 18.30 -13.69 -8.75
C ILE A 111 17.48 -14.46 -7.72
N THR A 112 17.94 -15.64 -7.34
CA THR A 112 17.42 -16.40 -6.23
C THR A 112 18.55 -16.68 -5.24
N THR A 113 18.42 -16.22 -4.00
CA THR A 113 19.44 -16.41 -2.96
C THR A 113 19.10 -17.59 -2.05
N GLY A 114 20.12 -18.13 -1.38
CA GLY A 114 19.99 -19.25 -0.46
C GLY A 114 19.98 -18.83 1.01
N ALA A 115 20.42 -19.73 1.89
CA ALA A 115 20.65 -19.42 3.30
C ALA A 115 22.10 -18.91 3.48
N VAL A 116 22.36 -17.70 2.96
CA VAL A 116 23.68 -17.04 2.89
C VAL A 116 23.54 -15.54 3.05
N TYR A 117 24.65 -14.88 3.40
CA TYR A 117 24.75 -13.44 3.31
C TYR A 117 24.87 -12.98 1.85
N VAL A 118 24.08 -11.98 1.48
CA VAL A 118 24.27 -11.18 0.27
C VAL A 118 24.34 -9.71 0.68
N GLY A 119 25.37 -8.98 0.26
CA GLY A 119 25.48 -7.56 0.55
C GLY A 119 24.45 -6.76 -0.25
N THR A 120 24.77 -6.45 -1.50
CA THR A 120 23.92 -5.63 -2.37
C THR A 120 23.50 -6.39 -3.63
N ILE A 121 22.22 -6.33 -3.97
CA ILE A 121 21.72 -6.64 -5.30
C ILE A 121 21.38 -5.31 -5.97
N ALA A 122 22.13 -4.88 -6.99
CA ALA A 122 21.90 -3.61 -7.69
C ALA A 122 21.72 -3.86 -9.19
N LEU A 123 20.48 -3.93 -9.67
CA LEU A 123 20.17 -4.38 -11.02
C LEU A 123 20.02 -3.26 -12.05
N GLN A 124 19.85 -2.02 -11.61
CA GLN A 124 19.73 -0.80 -12.43
C GLN A 124 18.47 -0.73 -13.29
N GLY A 125 18.24 -1.62 -14.24
CA GLY A 125 17.02 -1.60 -15.02
C GLY A 125 16.69 -2.87 -15.80
N GLY A 126 15.44 -2.97 -16.21
CA GLY A 126 14.86 -4.17 -16.78
C GLY A 126 13.69 -4.65 -15.93
N ASP A 127 12.88 -5.57 -16.44
CA ASP A 127 11.83 -6.20 -15.63
C ASP A 127 12.50 -7.32 -14.81
N ASP A 128 13.00 -7.02 -13.61
CA ASP A 128 13.82 -7.92 -12.80
C ASP A 128 13.03 -8.70 -11.75
N ALA A 129 13.60 -9.83 -11.32
CA ALA A 129 13.00 -10.70 -10.31
C ALA A 129 14.02 -11.16 -9.26
N VAL A 130 13.82 -10.76 -8.01
CA VAL A 130 14.63 -11.16 -6.87
C VAL A 130 13.80 -12.00 -5.91
N ILE A 131 14.27 -13.20 -5.58
CA ILE A 131 13.70 -14.07 -4.55
C ILE A 131 14.78 -14.32 -3.50
N THR A 132 14.59 -13.87 -2.27
CA THR A 132 15.56 -14.15 -1.20
C THR A 132 15.32 -15.52 -0.61
N GLY A 133 16.40 -16.16 -0.14
CA GLY A 133 16.33 -17.37 0.66
C GLY A 133 16.20 -17.07 2.14
N LYS A 134 16.76 -17.94 2.99
CA LYS A 134 16.69 -17.79 4.46
C LYS A 134 17.85 -17.01 5.07
N GLY A 135 18.81 -16.55 4.28
CA GLY A 135 19.90 -15.73 4.78
C GLY A 135 19.53 -14.25 4.81
N TYR A 136 20.49 -13.42 5.17
CA TYR A 136 20.34 -11.98 5.21
C TYR A 136 20.75 -11.33 3.88
N VAL A 137 19.94 -10.40 3.39
CA VAL A 137 20.32 -9.50 2.28
C VAL A 137 20.39 -8.08 2.81
N GLU A 138 21.51 -7.39 2.66
CA GLU A 138 21.63 -6.02 3.19
C GLU A 138 20.82 -5.01 2.36
N ILE A 139 20.97 -5.04 1.03
CA ILE A 139 20.30 -4.12 0.12
C ILE A 139 19.81 -4.85 -1.14
N ILE A 140 18.57 -4.58 -1.54
CA ILE A 140 18.01 -4.93 -2.84
C ILE A 140 17.62 -3.63 -3.54
N ASP A 141 18.23 -3.34 -4.69
CA ASP A 141 17.95 -2.20 -5.56
C ASP A 141 17.73 -2.72 -6.98
N VAL A 142 16.47 -2.78 -7.42
CA VAL A 142 16.09 -3.33 -8.73
C VAL A 142 15.92 -2.26 -9.81
N GLY A 143 15.88 -0.98 -9.44
CA GLY A 143 16.06 0.13 -10.37
C GLY A 143 14.84 0.51 -11.21
N SER A 144 14.92 0.50 -12.54
CA SER A 144 13.78 0.87 -13.43
C SER A 144 13.19 -0.35 -14.12
N GLY A 145 11.92 -0.32 -14.51
CA GLY A 145 11.23 -1.46 -15.10
C GLY A 145 10.30 -2.12 -14.08
N ARG A 146 9.46 -3.05 -14.52
CA ARG A 146 8.44 -3.64 -13.63
C ARG A 146 9.03 -4.82 -12.90
N ASN A 147 9.47 -4.56 -11.67
CA ASN A 147 10.25 -5.50 -10.89
C ASN A 147 9.41 -6.28 -9.89
N THR A 148 9.93 -7.44 -9.51
CA THR A 148 9.36 -8.28 -8.46
C THR A 148 10.41 -8.63 -7.41
N VAL A 149 10.12 -8.34 -6.15
CA VAL A 149 10.96 -8.72 -5.01
C VAL A 149 10.13 -9.56 -4.05
N GLN A 150 10.57 -10.80 -3.82
CA GLN A 150 9.92 -11.71 -2.88
C GLN A 150 10.88 -12.13 -1.77
N ILE A 151 10.48 -11.89 -0.52
CA ILE A 151 11.24 -12.28 0.67
C ILE A 151 10.68 -13.58 1.22
N SER A 152 11.53 -14.62 1.34
CA SER A 152 11.09 -15.94 1.80
C SER A 152 10.95 -16.05 3.32
N ALA A 153 9.96 -16.81 3.75
CA ALA A 153 9.65 -17.02 5.17
C ALA A 153 10.78 -17.64 6.01
N GLY A 154 10.87 -17.16 7.26
CA GLY A 154 11.77 -17.69 8.29
C GLY A 154 13.25 -17.53 7.94
N GLY A 155 13.57 -16.46 7.22
CA GLY A 155 14.94 -16.03 6.96
C GLY A 155 15.40 -14.91 7.88
N ASP A 156 16.67 -14.54 7.77
CA ASP A 156 17.29 -13.48 8.58
C ASP A 156 16.83 -12.05 8.18
N GLY A 157 16.04 -11.91 7.11
CA GLY A 157 15.43 -10.64 6.70
C GLY A 157 16.20 -9.87 5.62
N VAL A 158 15.75 -8.64 5.37
CA VAL A 158 16.37 -7.71 4.41
C VAL A 158 16.53 -6.33 5.05
N GLY A 159 17.69 -5.71 4.90
CA GLY A 159 17.93 -4.36 5.45
C GLY A 159 17.14 -3.28 4.72
N TYR A 160 17.29 -3.20 3.40
CA TYR A 160 16.69 -2.15 2.58
C TYR A 160 16.27 -2.67 1.21
N ILE A 161 15.05 -2.33 0.77
CA ILE A 161 14.52 -2.60 -0.57
C ILE A 161 14.23 -1.27 -1.27
N ARG A 162 14.75 -1.12 -2.50
CA ARG A 162 14.44 -0.04 -3.44
C ARG A 162 13.95 -0.65 -4.73
N SER A 163 12.70 -0.40 -5.12
CA SER A 163 12.18 -0.92 -6.38
C SER A 163 12.33 0.06 -7.54
N GLY A 164 12.08 1.34 -7.31
CA GLY A 164 12.59 2.45 -8.12
C GLY A 164 11.54 3.14 -8.99
N GLN A 165 11.51 2.85 -10.30
CA GLN A 165 10.54 3.43 -11.24
C GLN A 165 9.71 2.32 -11.88
N ASP A 166 8.48 2.70 -12.27
CA ASP A 166 7.47 1.83 -12.88
C ASP A 166 6.70 1.00 -11.83
N ALA A 167 5.64 0.31 -12.27
CA ALA A 167 4.79 -0.46 -11.36
C ALA A 167 5.49 -1.73 -10.87
N ASP A 168 5.93 -1.69 -9.62
CA ASP A 168 6.70 -2.73 -8.97
C ASP A 168 5.86 -3.56 -7.99
N ARG A 169 6.40 -4.74 -7.64
CA ARG A 169 5.80 -5.59 -6.61
C ARG A 169 6.82 -6.06 -5.58
N VAL A 170 6.55 -5.74 -4.31
CA VAL A 170 7.29 -6.28 -3.17
C VAL A 170 6.36 -7.20 -2.36
N THR A 171 6.84 -8.39 -2.01
CA THR A 171 6.08 -9.35 -1.20
C THR A 171 6.96 -10.00 -0.14
N THR A 172 6.60 -9.86 1.14
CA THR A 172 7.20 -10.63 2.23
C THR A 172 6.31 -11.81 2.60
N LEU A 173 6.91 -12.94 2.97
CA LEU A 173 6.19 -14.18 3.29
C LEU A 173 6.54 -14.66 4.69
N GLY A 174 5.56 -15.12 5.46
CA GLY A 174 5.72 -15.54 6.86
C GLY A 174 6.32 -14.47 7.77
N GLU A 175 6.87 -14.91 8.90
CA GLU A 175 7.60 -14.06 9.84
C GLU A 175 8.99 -13.75 9.27
N THR A 176 9.14 -12.56 8.69
CA THR A 176 10.42 -12.01 8.20
C THR A 176 10.45 -10.53 8.50
N GLU A 177 11.61 -10.05 8.92
CA GLU A 177 11.85 -8.62 9.15
C GLU A 177 12.41 -7.96 7.88
N VAL A 178 11.85 -6.81 7.53
CA VAL A 178 12.44 -5.92 6.54
C VAL A 178 12.65 -4.56 7.18
N GLY A 179 13.86 -4.01 7.14
CA GLY A 179 14.09 -2.67 7.67
C GLY A 179 13.25 -1.64 6.91
N ILE A 180 13.57 -1.41 5.64
CA ILE A 180 12.87 -0.43 4.83
C ILE A 180 12.44 -1.01 3.49
N ILE A 181 11.21 -0.68 3.08
CA ILE A 181 10.70 -0.87 1.72
C ILE A 181 10.44 0.51 1.12
N SER A 182 11.09 0.83 0.00
CA SER A 182 10.89 2.07 -0.75
C SER A 182 10.62 1.74 -2.22
N THR A 183 9.40 1.99 -2.73
CA THR A 183 9.05 1.60 -4.10
C THR A 183 9.22 2.71 -5.13
N GLY A 184 9.10 3.97 -4.72
CA GLY A 184 9.62 5.11 -5.50
C GLY A 184 8.55 5.78 -6.34
N SER A 185 8.48 5.51 -7.64
CA SER A 185 7.41 6.05 -8.48
C SER A 185 6.82 4.97 -9.35
N GLY A 186 5.51 4.81 -9.36
CA GLY A 186 4.89 3.69 -10.02
C GLY A 186 3.42 3.61 -9.67
N ALA A 187 2.83 2.45 -9.90
CA ALA A 187 1.59 2.09 -9.23
C ALA A 187 1.92 0.77 -8.56
N ASP A 188 2.54 0.88 -7.39
CA ASP A 188 3.29 -0.17 -6.76
C ASP A 188 2.39 -1.02 -5.88
N ARG A 189 2.78 -2.27 -5.70
CA ARG A 189 2.08 -3.18 -4.81
C ARG A 189 3.02 -3.79 -3.78
N ILE A 190 2.79 -3.43 -2.53
CA ILE A 190 3.52 -3.94 -1.37
C ILE A 190 2.58 -4.88 -0.61
N VAL A 191 3.03 -6.10 -0.35
CA VAL A 191 2.29 -7.07 0.48
C VAL A 191 3.23 -7.55 1.58
N THR A 192 2.93 -7.24 2.83
CA THR A 192 3.72 -7.70 3.96
C THR A 192 2.98 -8.78 4.74
N SER A 193 3.73 -9.75 5.26
CA SER A 193 3.22 -10.70 6.26
C SER A 193 3.97 -10.59 7.59
N GLY A 194 5.27 -10.33 7.53
CA GLY A 194 6.10 -10.03 8.69
C GLY A 194 6.23 -8.53 8.93
N TYR A 195 6.98 -8.16 9.98
CA TYR A 195 7.16 -6.78 10.40
C TYR A 195 8.11 -6.01 9.47
N SER A 196 7.79 -4.75 9.18
CA SER A 196 8.70 -3.80 8.52
C SER A 196 8.91 -2.55 9.36
N ASP A 197 10.13 -1.99 9.47
CA ASP A 197 10.29 -0.73 10.20
C ASP A 197 9.58 0.40 9.45
N PHE A 198 9.90 0.58 8.17
CA PHE A 198 9.36 1.67 7.35
C PHE A 198 8.96 1.20 5.96
N ILE A 199 7.77 1.62 5.53
CA ILE A 199 7.28 1.45 4.17
C ILE A 199 7.05 2.83 3.57
N ASP A 200 7.65 3.09 2.42
CA ASP A 200 7.53 4.33 1.63
C ASP A 200 7.13 3.96 0.20
N SER A 201 5.85 4.07 -0.14
CA SER A 201 5.38 3.66 -1.47
C SER A 201 5.74 4.70 -2.55
N GLY A 202 5.62 5.98 -2.21
CA GLY A 202 6.32 7.05 -2.88
C GLY A 202 5.42 7.92 -3.75
N ARG A 203 5.28 7.62 -5.04
CA ARG A 203 4.44 8.39 -5.97
C ARG A 203 3.67 7.46 -6.87
N GLY A 204 2.51 7.95 -7.28
CA GLY A 204 1.55 7.23 -8.09
C GLY A 204 0.75 6.26 -7.21
N LYS A 205 -0.33 5.74 -7.79
CA LYS A 205 -1.38 5.08 -7.01
C LYS A 205 -0.96 3.71 -6.51
N ASP A 206 -0.52 3.66 -5.28
CA ASP A 206 0.09 2.52 -4.63
C ASP A 206 -0.92 1.74 -3.78
N VAL A 207 -0.63 0.45 -3.61
CA VAL A 207 -1.41 -0.44 -2.74
C VAL A 207 -0.48 -1.15 -1.76
N VAL A 208 -0.66 -0.86 -0.47
CA VAL A 208 0.05 -1.50 0.63
C VAL A 208 -0.91 -2.43 1.39
N SER A 209 -0.66 -3.72 1.36
CA SER A 209 -1.43 -4.74 2.09
C SER A 209 -0.62 -5.20 3.30
N LEU A 210 -1.07 -4.82 4.49
CA LEU A 210 -0.41 -5.09 5.76
C LEU A 210 -0.97 -6.38 6.38
N GLY A 211 -0.10 -7.38 6.53
CA GLY A 211 -0.36 -8.59 7.30
C GLY A 211 -0.02 -8.44 8.78
N ALA A 212 -0.15 -9.54 9.52
CA ALA A 212 -0.08 -9.60 11.00
C ALA A 212 1.17 -8.92 11.61
N GLY A 213 2.33 -9.03 10.95
CA GLY A 213 3.55 -8.39 11.40
C GLY A 213 3.48 -6.86 11.39
N GLY A 214 2.65 -6.24 10.53
CA GLY A 214 2.47 -4.79 10.45
C GLY A 214 3.72 -4.02 10.00
N ALA A 215 3.74 -2.72 10.29
CA ALA A 215 4.90 -1.86 10.14
C ALA A 215 4.94 -0.79 11.22
N GLN A 216 6.09 -0.17 11.51
CA GLN A 216 6.12 0.98 12.42
C GLN A 216 5.43 2.19 11.78
N LEU A 217 5.79 2.48 10.52
CA LEU A 217 5.27 3.58 9.74
C LEU A 217 5.09 3.17 8.28
N VAL A 218 3.93 3.48 7.73
CA VAL A 218 3.64 3.46 6.29
C VAL A 218 3.45 4.90 5.84
N ASN A 219 4.28 5.35 4.91
CA ASN A 219 4.17 6.63 4.22
C ASN A 219 3.75 6.34 2.77
N LEU A 220 2.61 6.87 2.37
CA LEU A 220 2.03 6.62 1.06
C LEU A 220 2.57 7.60 0.01
N GLY A 221 2.65 8.87 0.40
CA GLY A 221 3.53 9.84 -0.23
C GLY A 221 2.76 10.94 -0.93
N ARG A 222 2.44 10.77 -2.20
CA ARG A 222 1.55 11.65 -2.97
C ARG A 222 0.74 10.77 -3.88
N ASP A 223 -0.41 11.29 -4.28
CA ASP A 223 -1.40 10.62 -5.12
C ASP A 223 -2.36 9.77 -4.28
N ALA A 224 -3.49 9.36 -4.86
CA ALA A 224 -4.49 8.56 -4.16
C ALA A 224 -4.02 7.11 -3.97
N ASP A 225 -3.63 6.78 -2.74
CA ASP A 225 -3.11 5.47 -2.35
C ASP A 225 -4.11 4.65 -1.54
N THR A 226 -3.80 3.38 -1.34
CA THR A 226 -4.63 2.47 -0.55
C THR A 226 -3.81 1.60 0.38
N VAL A 227 -4.15 1.61 1.66
CA VAL A 227 -3.66 0.65 2.66
C VAL A 227 -4.76 -0.32 3.02
N ILE A 228 -4.51 -1.62 2.85
CA ILE A 228 -5.40 -2.69 3.29
C ILE A 228 -4.84 -3.31 4.56
N VAL A 229 -5.61 -3.27 5.64
CA VAL A 229 -5.20 -3.77 6.95
C VAL A 229 -5.84 -5.13 7.21
N HIS A 230 -5.07 -6.21 7.18
CA HIS A 230 -5.58 -7.57 7.38
C HIS A 230 -5.57 -8.04 8.84
N ALA A 231 -4.54 -7.65 9.59
CA ALA A 231 -4.36 -7.89 11.03
C ALA A 231 -3.08 -7.17 11.42
N THR A 232 -2.98 -6.61 12.62
CA THR A 232 -1.70 -6.09 13.12
C THR A 232 -1.57 -6.30 14.61
N ASP A 233 -0.59 -7.07 15.07
CA ASP A 233 -0.32 -7.22 16.51
C ASP A 233 0.43 -6.00 17.10
N SER A 234 0.57 -4.92 16.33
CA SER A 234 1.49 -3.80 16.62
C SER A 234 0.82 -2.44 16.40
N PHE A 235 1.43 -1.42 17.00
CA PHE A 235 1.12 -0.03 16.70
C PHE A 235 1.63 0.31 15.30
N VAL A 236 0.76 0.83 14.44
CA VAL A 236 1.10 1.25 13.08
C VAL A 236 0.70 2.71 12.89
N THR A 237 1.63 3.54 12.44
CA THR A 237 1.29 4.84 11.86
C THR A 237 1.10 4.68 10.36
N ILE A 238 -0.03 5.16 9.84
CA ILE A 238 -0.29 5.27 8.40
C ILE A 238 -0.40 6.76 8.10
N ASP A 239 0.48 7.25 7.23
CA ASP A 239 0.54 8.63 6.76
C ASP A 239 0.26 8.63 5.26
N GLY A 240 -0.83 9.27 4.84
CA GLY A 240 -1.14 9.48 3.42
C GLY A 240 -0.08 10.28 2.69
N GLY A 241 0.71 11.06 3.44
CA GLY A 241 1.72 11.94 2.89
C GLY A 241 1.21 13.36 2.79
N GLY A 242 1.74 14.15 1.86
CA GLY A 242 1.53 15.60 1.92
C GLY A 242 0.39 16.08 1.03
N ASN A 243 -0.67 16.66 1.64
CA ASN A 243 -1.92 17.22 1.07
C ASN A 243 -1.72 18.22 -0.08
N VAL A 244 -1.07 17.83 -1.17
CA VAL A 244 -0.84 18.66 -2.35
C VAL A 244 -1.76 18.18 -3.45
N SER A 245 -3.06 18.38 -3.22
CA SER A 245 -4.05 18.18 -4.25
C SER A 245 -3.91 19.27 -5.34
N THR A 246 -3.54 18.85 -6.55
CA THR A 246 -3.63 19.67 -7.76
C THR A 246 -4.70 19.10 -8.67
N ALA A 247 -5.18 19.85 -9.66
CA ALA A 247 -6.15 19.32 -10.62
C ALA A 247 -5.65 18.09 -11.44
N ALA A 248 -4.36 17.78 -11.38
CA ALA A 248 -3.74 16.62 -12.01
C ALA A 248 -3.40 15.48 -11.04
N ASP A 249 -3.51 15.73 -9.73
CA ASP A 249 -3.01 14.87 -8.66
C ASP A 249 -3.95 15.06 -7.45
N LEU A 250 -4.98 14.21 -7.37
CA LEU A 250 -5.90 14.20 -6.24
C LEU A 250 -5.29 13.28 -5.20
N ASP A 251 -4.64 13.88 -4.20
CA ASP A 251 -4.31 13.25 -2.92
C ASP A 251 -5.63 12.87 -2.25
N SER A 252 -5.90 11.56 -2.16
CA SER A 252 -7.12 11.04 -1.56
C SER A 252 -6.88 9.60 -1.12
N ASP A 253 -6.38 9.47 0.09
CA ASP A 253 -5.85 8.22 0.60
C ASP A 253 -6.91 7.39 1.28
N THR A 254 -6.83 6.08 1.07
CA THR A 254 -7.82 5.13 1.57
C THR A 254 -7.20 4.14 2.53
N VAL A 255 -7.77 4.03 3.72
CA VAL A 255 -7.49 2.91 4.62
C VAL A 255 -8.68 1.95 4.63
N ASP A 256 -8.40 0.72 4.23
CA ASP A 256 -9.35 -0.36 4.11
C ASP A 256 -9.20 -1.36 5.27
N PHE A 257 -10.18 -1.36 6.16
CA PHE A 257 -10.30 -2.25 7.31
C PHE A 257 -11.27 -3.41 7.07
N SER A 258 -11.75 -3.62 5.84
CA SER A 258 -12.72 -4.67 5.50
C SER A 258 -12.25 -6.09 5.83
N ALA A 259 -10.94 -6.29 5.97
CA ALA A 259 -10.34 -7.56 6.34
C ALA A 259 -10.26 -7.79 7.87
N LEU A 260 -10.50 -6.78 8.70
CA LEU A 260 -10.52 -6.92 10.16
C LEU A 260 -11.79 -7.62 10.62
N VAL A 261 -11.68 -8.43 11.67
CA VAL A 261 -12.83 -9.14 12.27
C VAL A 261 -13.38 -8.46 13.51
N ALA A 262 -12.69 -7.46 14.06
CA ALA A 262 -13.19 -6.60 15.13
C ALA A 262 -13.78 -5.31 14.57
N ARG A 263 -14.70 -4.70 15.34
CA ARG A 263 -15.15 -3.32 15.06
C ARG A 263 -13.99 -2.34 15.09
N ILE A 264 -14.14 -1.26 14.34
CA ILE A 264 -13.22 -0.12 14.33
C ILE A 264 -13.92 1.14 14.81
N ASP A 265 -13.20 1.92 15.62
CA ASP A 265 -13.61 3.25 16.03
C ASP A 265 -12.56 4.24 15.49
N VAL A 266 -12.88 4.90 14.37
CA VAL A 266 -12.03 5.83 13.61
C VAL A 266 -12.45 7.26 13.87
N ASN A 267 -11.47 8.14 14.11
CA ASN A 267 -11.69 9.57 14.29
C ASN A 267 -10.59 10.39 13.63
N LEU A 268 -10.92 11.12 12.56
CA LEU A 268 -10.01 11.93 11.74
C LEU A 268 -10.11 13.44 12.03
N LEU A 269 -10.82 13.87 13.08
CA LEU A 269 -11.12 15.28 13.38
C LEU A 269 -9.89 16.18 13.61
N ASN A 270 -8.71 15.61 13.80
CA ASN A 270 -7.43 16.33 13.86
C ASN A 270 -6.36 15.40 13.26
N ASP A 271 -5.63 15.84 12.24
CA ASP A 271 -4.53 15.07 11.61
C ASP A 271 -3.74 14.28 12.66
N GLY A 272 -3.73 12.94 12.53
CA GLY A 272 -3.31 12.04 13.61
C GLY A 272 -4.47 11.30 14.29
N GLY A 273 -5.52 10.99 13.53
CA GLY A 273 -6.66 10.23 13.97
C GLY A 273 -6.27 8.88 14.58
N VAL A 274 -6.73 8.62 15.80
CA VAL A 274 -6.45 7.35 16.47
C VAL A 274 -7.57 6.38 16.14
N VAL A 275 -7.22 5.22 15.60
CA VAL A 275 -8.15 4.11 15.43
C VAL A 275 -7.91 3.11 16.53
N GLN A 276 -8.96 2.87 17.31
CA GLN A 276 -8.98 1.76 18.25
C GLN A 276 -9.70 0.59 17.61
N THR A 277 -9.00 -0.54 17.51
CA THR A 277 -9.61 -1.81 17.11
C THR A 277 -9.50 -2.80 18.27
N GLY A 278 -10.26 -3.89 18.20
CA GLY A 278 -10.04 -5.03 19.11
C GLY A 278 -8.69 -5.74 18.90
N GLU A 279 -7.97 -5.40 17.83
CA GLU A 279 -6.81 -6.12 17.31
C GLU A 279 -5.53 -5.28 17.31
N GLY A 280 -5.60 -3.96 17.57
CA GLY A 280 -4.45 -3.06 17.51
C GLY A 280 -4.84 -1.58 17.62
N TYR A 281 -3.81 -0.71 17.63
CA TYR A 281 -3.95 0.75 17.64
C TYR A 281 -3.26 1.33 16.41
N PHE A 282 -3.99 2.15 15.65
CA PHE A 282 -3.46 2.84 14.49
C PHE A 282 -3.46 4.35 14.73
N THR A 283 -2.48 5.03 14.14
CA THR A 283 -2.52 6.49 13.96
C THR A 283 -2.60 6.78 12.48
N LEU A 284 -3.67 7.43 12.06
CA LEU A 284 -3.94 7.83 10.68
C LEU A 284 -3.65 9.32 10.53
N ILE A 285 -2.76 9.67 9.62
CA ILE A 285 -2.36 11.05 9.34
C ILE A 285 -2.63 11.30 7.86
N ASN A 286 -3.25 12.44 7.51
CA ASN A 286 -3.55 12.80 6.12
C ASN A 286 -4.31 11.67 5.39
N ILE A 287 -5.40 11.19 6.00
CA ILE A 287 -6.25 10.15 5.42
C ILE A 287 -7.65 10.74 5.23
N GLU A 288 -8.19 10.59 4.02
CA GLU A 288 -9.51 11.11 3.67
C GLU A 288 -10.57 10.00 3.65
N ASN A 289 -10.20 8.80 3.23
CA ASN A 289 -11.17 7.74 2.94
C ASN A 289 -10.98 6.54 3.86
N VAL A 290 -12.11 5.97 4.29
CA VAL A 290 -12.13 4.82 5.19
C VAL A 290 -13.16 3.81 4.72
N ILE A 291 -12.73 2.58 4.57
CA ILE A 291 -13.60 1.42 4.39
C ILE A 291 -13.63 0.66 5.72
N GLY A 292 -14.82 0.56 6.31
CA GLY A 292 -15.10 -0.13 7.56
C GLY A 292 -14.89 -1.65 7.50
N SER A 293 -14.96 -2.28 8.66
CA SER A 293 -14.97 -3.72 8.85
C SER A 293 -16.35 -4.33 8.53
N GLY A 294 -16.54 -5.62 8.80
CA GLY A 294 -17.87 -6.25 8.74
C GLY A 294 -18.66 -6.19 10.05
N ASN A 295 -18.38 -5.22 10.93
CA ASN A 295 -18.99 -5.06 12.25
C ASN A 295 -19.56 -3.65 12.43
N ASN A 296 -20.21 -3.40 13.57
CA ASN A 296 -20.73 -2.08 13.92
C ASN A 296 -19.59 -1.08 14.19
N ASP A 297 -19.29 -0.27 13.19
CA ASP A 297 -18.16 0.63 13.18
C ASP A 297 -18.56 2.08 13.49
N THR A 298 -17.59 2.86 13.94
CA THR A 298 -17.74 4.29 14.16
C THR A 298 -16.72 5.02 13.29
N LEU A 299 -17.18 5.81 12.31
CA LEU A 299 -16.35 6.55 11.36
C LEU A 299 -16.61 8.06 11.51
N PHE A 300 -15.63 8.79 12.03
CA PHE A 300 -15.67 10.25 12.16
C PHE A 300 -14.62 10.87 11.24
N GLY A 301 -15.07 11.70 10.30
CA GLY A 301 -14.23 12.36 9.30
C GLY A 301 -13.54 13.62 9.81
N SER A 302 -12.82 14.25 8.89
CA SER A 302 -11.99 15.42 9.14
C SER A 302 -12.74 16.69 8.75
N ASN A 303 -12.02 17.75 8.38
CA ASN A 303 -12.63 18.94 7.77
C ASN A 303 -12.40 18.99 6.24
N GLU A 304 -11.87 17.91 5.68
CA GLU A 304 -11.69 17.71 4.25
C GLU A 304 -12.80 16.80 3.71
N VAL A 305 -12.89 16.65 2.38
CA VAL A 305 -13.87 15.75 1.77
C VAL A 305 -13.50 14.30 2.10
N ASN A 306 -14.42 13.57 2.75
CA ASN A 306 -14.22 12.17 3.13
C ASN A 306 -15.11 11.22 2.30
N ILE A 307 -14.59 10.04 1.97
CA ILE A 307 -15.36 8.92 1.42
C ILE A 307 -15.40 7.79 2.43
N PHE A 308 -16.58 7.50 2.99
CA PHE A 308 -16.78 6.46 3.99
C PHE A 308 -17.71 5.35 3.49
N ILE A 309 -17.27 4.11 3.70
CA ILE A 309 -18.04 2.89 3.43
C ILE A 309 -18.11 2.07 4.71
N GLY A 310 -19.27 1.97 5.36
CA GLY A 310 -19.46 1.20 6.60
C GLY A 310 -19.40 -0.32 6.42
N ASN A 311 -19.69 -0.82 5.21
CA ASN A 311 -19.78 -2.23 4.84
C ASN A 311 -20.96 -2.96 5.48
N ALA A 312 -20.78 -3.71 6.56
CA ALA A 312 -21.87 -4.49 7.16
C ALA A 312 -21.80 -4.30 8.66
N GLY A 313 -22.95 -4.16 9.31
CA GLY A 313 -22.96 -3.68 10.69
C GLY A 313 -24.01 -2.60 10.85
N ASN A 314 -24.20 -2.14 12.08
CA ASN A 314 -24.98 -0.93 12.34
C ASN A 314 -23.98 0.20 12.58
N ASP A 315 -23.63 0.89 11.52
CA ASP A 315 -22.48 1.79 11.50
C ASP A 315 -22.90 3.22 11.87
N ARG A 316 -21.93 4.00 12.37
CA ARG A 316 -22.11 5.42 12.71
C ARG A 316 -21.15 6.23 11.87
N LEU A 317 -21.67 6.96 10.89
CA LEU A 317 -20.90 7.76 9.95
C LEU A 317 -21.14 9.24 10.21
N PHE A 318 -20.08 9.98 10.49
CA PHE A 318 -20.05 11.44 10.60
C PHE A 318 -19.02 11.97 9.59
N GLY A 319 -19.47 12.64 8.54
CA GLY A 319 -18.60 13.15 7.47
C GLY A 319 -17.66 14.26 7.94
N GLY A 320 -18.20 15.24 8.68
CA GLY A 320 -17.42 16.36 9.16
C GLY A 320 -17.77 17.62 8.38
N LEU A 321 -16.77 18.45 8.05
CA LEU A 321 -16.95 19.54 7.10
C LEU A 321 -16.50 19.06 5.73
N GLY A 322 -17.27 19.31 4.69
CA GLY A 322 -16.89 18.85 3.36
C GLY A 322 -18.12 18.67 2.51
N ALA A 323 -17.95 18.07 1.34
CA ALA A 323 -19.03 17.45 0.60
C ALA A 323 -18.74 15.95 0.63
N ASP A 324 -19.17 15.29 1.70
CA ASP A 324 -18.74 13.93 2.01
C ASP A 324 -19.60 12.88 1.32
N ASP A 325 -18.98 11.77 0.94
CA ASP A 325 -19.63 10.63 0.31
C ASP A 325 -19.78 9.49 1.32
N LEU A 326 -21.01 9.26 1.76
CA LEU A 326 -21.32 8.34 2.85
C LEU A 326 -22.13 7.13 2.35
N THR A 327 -21.61 5.92 2.58
CA THR A 327 -22.30 4.66 2.31
C THR A 327 -22.36 3.85 3.60
N GLY A 328 -23.57 3.58 4.11
CA GLY A 328 -23.74 2.81 5.35
C GLY A 328 -23.44 1.33 5.14
N GLY A 329 -24.01 0.77 4.07
CA GLY A 329 -23.90 -0.63 3.72
C GLY A 329 -25.07 -1.45 4.26
N ALA A 330 -24.79 -2.67 4.69
CA ALA A 330 -25.78 -3.60 5.18
C ALA A 330 -25.96 -3.49 6.70
N GLY A 331 -27.09 -2.91 7.12
CA GLY A 331 -27.55 -2.98 8.51
C GLY A 331 -28.48 -1.82 8.82
N ALA A 332 -28.47 -1.36 10.07
CA ALA A 332 -29.24 -0.21 10.51
C ALA A 332 -28.29 0.93 10.87
N ASP A 333 -27.95 1.74 9.86
CA ASP A 333 -26.86 2.70 9.94
C ASP A 333 -27.33 4.06 10.45
N ARG A 334 -26.39 4.86 10.93
CA ARG A 334 -26.64 6.21 11.38
C ARG A 334 -25.73 7.18 10.66
N PHE A 335 -26.33 8.13 9.97
CA PHE A 335 -25.65 9.25 9.33
C PHE A 335 -25.83 10.48 10.23
N LEU A 336 -24.74 10.92 10.85
CA LEU A 336 -24.74 11.95 11.89
C LEU A 336 -24.39 13.30 11.30
N PHE A 337 -25.11 14.33 11.74
CA PHE A 337 -24.79 15.73 11.47
C PHE A 337 -24.90 16.50 12.80
N GLU A 338 -23.81 17.17 13.19
CA GLU A 338 -23.68 17.86 14.47
C GLU A 338 -23.86 19.38 14.36
N SER A 339 -23.74 19.92 13.14
CA SER A 339 -23.86 21.34 12.85
C SER A 339 -24.46 21.57 11.45
N VAL A 340 -25.13 22.71 11.25
CA VAL A 340 -25.65 23.14 9.93
C VAL A 340 -24.55 23.34 8.87
N LYS A 341 -23.28 23.38 9.30
CA LYS A 341 -22.12 23.52 8.43
C LYS A 341 -21.60 22.18 7.90
N ASP A 342 -21.99 21.08 8.53
CA ASP A 342 -21.46 19.75 8.17
C ASP A 342 -21.93 19.40 6.77
N SER A 343 -23.19 19.72 6.44
CA SER A 343 -23.72 19.59 5.08
C SER A 343 -24.53 20.82 4.66
N THR A 344 -23.91 21.68 3.88
CA THR A 344 -24.43 22.97 3.43
C THR A 344 -25.46 22.84 2.29
N VAL A 345 -26.17 23.94 2.00
CA VAL A 345 -27.07 23.99 0.83
C VAL A 345 -26.30 23.96 -0.49
N ALA A 346 -25.10 24.54 -0.53
CA ALA A 346 -24.29 24.60 -1.73
C ALA A 346 -23.64 23.24 -2.01
N THR A 347 -23.60 22.83 -3.28
CA THR A 347 -23.06 21.52 -3.66
C THR A 347 -21.59 21.31 -3.26
N ALA A 348 -20.81 22.39 -3.13
CA ALA A 348 -19.39 22.31 -2.78
C ALA A 348 -19.12 21.87 -1.33
N GLY A 349 -20.14 21.82 -0.49
CA GLY A 349 -20.02 21.30 0.86
C GLY A 349 -21.31 20.63 1.30
N ARG A 350 -21.95 19.85 0.43
CA ARG A 350 -23.19 19.13 0.72
C ARG A 350 -22.91 17.64 0.63
N ASP A 351 -23.19 16.92 1.71
CA ASP A 351 -22.96 15.50 1.80
C ASP A 351 -23.98 14.72 1.00
N THR A 352 -23.54 13.58 0.49
CA THR A 352 -24.35 12.59 -0.21
C THR A 352 -24.33 11.27 0.53
N ILE A 353 -25.53 10.75 0.81
CA ILE A 353 -25.71 9.38 1.30
C ILE A 353 -26.14 8.51 0.11
N PHE A 354 -25.36 7.48 -0.20
CA PHE A 354 -25.51 6.70 -1.43
C PHE A 354 -26.51 5.54 -1.35
N ASP A 355 -26.81 5.03 -0.15
CA ASP A 355 -27.56 3.79 0.00
C ASP A 355 -28.66 3.83 1.08
N PHE A 356 -29.13 5.04 1.43
CA PHE A 356 -30.08 5.24 2.51
C PHE A 356 -31.35 4.36 2.38
N SER A 357 -31.55 3.48 3.36
CA SER A 357 -32.68 2.56 3.47
C SER A 357 -33.32 2.62 4.86
N GLY A 358 -34.31 3.49 5.00
CA GLY A 358 -35.12 3.56 6.23
C GLY A 358 -35.84 2.24 6.59
N THR A 359 -36.01 1.34 5.61
CA THR A 359 -36.52 -0.03 5.81
C THR A 359 -35.48 -1.02 6.33
N ALA A 360 -34.19 -0.84 6.01
CA ALA A 360 -33.09 -1.61 6.58
C ALA A 360 -32.84 -1.20 8.05
N GLY A 361 -33.14 0.06 8.37
CA GLY A 361 -33.05 0.59 9.73
C GLY A 361 -32.34 1.93 9.80
N ASP A 362 -31.91 2.46 8.66
CA ASP A 362 -31.05 3.65 8.61
C ASP A 362 -31.74 4.89 9.15
N ARG A 363 -30.96 5.72 9.82
CA ARG A 363 -31.42 6.97 10.41
C ARG A 363 -30.47 8.12 10.12
N ILE A 364 -31.06 9.27 9.83
CA ILE A 364 -30.35 10.54 9.77
C ILE A 364 -30.47 11.17 11.16
N ASP A 365 -29.34 11.32 11.84
CA ASP A 365 -29.26 11.87 13.20
C ASP A 365 -28.94 13.35 13.15
N LEU A 366 -29.96 14.17 13.45
CA LEU A 366 -29.88 15.63 13.52
C LEU A 366 -30.02 16.13 14.96
N SER A 367 -30.01 15.22 15.95
CA SER A 367 -30.38 15.52 17.33
C SER A 367 -29.40 16.46 18.05
N VAL A 368 -28.21 16.65 17.49
CA VAL A 368 -27.20 17.58 18.01
C VAL A 368 -27.39 18.99 17.47
N ILE A 369 -27.98 19.15 16.28
CA ILE A 369 -28.24 20.45 15.67
C ILE A 369 -29.43 21.11 16.37
N ASP A 370 -29.18 22.27 16.97
CA ASP A 370 -30.25 23.08 17.53
C ASP A 370 -31.16 23.61 16.40
N ALA A 371 -32.41 23.12 16.38
CA ALA A 371 -33.35 23.46 15.33
C ALA A 371 -33.82 24.93 15.37
N SER A 372 -33.54 25.70 16.43
CA SER A 372 -33.95 27.11 16.47
C SER A 372 -32.88 28.03 17.07
N SER A 373 -32.22 28.81 16.21
CA SER A 373 -31.26 29.83 16.62
C SER A 373 -31.88 31.02 17.38
N LEU A 374 -33.20 31.04 17.54
CA LEU A 374 -33.97 32.12 18.17
C LEU A 374 -34.28 31.86 19.65
N LEU A 375 -34.08 30.62 20.13
CA LEU A 375 -34.36 30.23 21.50
C LEU A 375 -33.10 29.65 22.14
N SER A 376 -33.12 29.51 23.46
CA SER A 376 -32.04 28.89 24.20
C SER A 376 -32.28 27.40 24.38
N GLY A 377 -31.23 26.60 24.30
CA GLY A 377 -31.26 25.14 24.49
C GLY A 377 -31.04 24.42 23.16
N ASN A 378 -31.32 23.11 23.13
CA ASN A 378 -31.34 22.34 21.88
C ASN A 378 -32.81 21.98 21.56
N GLN A 379 -33.37 22.58 20.52
CA GLN A 379 -34.73 22.31 20.07
C GLN A 379 -34.73 21.23 18.99
N ALA A 380 -35.74 20.35 19.05
CA ALA A 380 -35.93 19.33 18.05
C ALA A 380 -36.55 19.91 16.77
N PHE A 381 -36.14 19.40 15.61
CA PHE A 381 -36.77 19.75 14.34
C PHE A 381 -38.22 19.26 14.25
N LYS A 382 -39.01 19.99 13.48
CA LYS A 382 -40.37 19.64 13.09
C LYS A 382 -40.36 19.17 11.63
N PHE A 383 -40.49 17.86 11.44
CA PHE A 383 -40.65 17.29 10.10
C PHE A 383 -42.02 17.68 9.50
N ILE A 384 -41.99 18.49 8.44
CA ILE A 384 -43.18 18.98 7.70
C ILE A 384 -43.37 18.28 6.35
N GLY A 385 -42.57 17.26 6.05
CA GLY A 385 -42.66 16.47 4.81
C GLY A 385 -42.32 17.31 3.57
N THR A 386 -43.21 17.33 2.59
CA THR A 386 -43.01 18.08 1.33
C THR A 386 -43.57 19.51 1.36
N ALA A 387 -44.15 19.94 2.49
CA ALA A 387 -44.69 21.29 2.64
C ALA A 387 -43.58 22.36 2.53
N ALA A 388 -43.95 23.57 2.12
CA ALA A 388 -43.04 24.72 2.13
C ALA A 388 -42.73 25.15 3.57
N PHE A 389 -41.56 25.74 3.79
CA PHE A 389 -41.19 26.33 5.07
C PHE A 389 -42.25 27.31 5.56
N THR A 390 -42.63 27.18 6.83
CA THR A 390 -43.72 27.94 7.43
C THR A 390 -43.30 29.35 7.83
N GLY A 391 -41.98 29.59 7.92
CA GLY A 391 -41.40 30.80 8.51
C GLY A 391 -41.32 30.71 10.04
N GLN A 392 -41.26 29.49 10.57
CA GLN A 392 -40.89 29.21 11.95
C GLN A 392 -39.55 28.49 11.91
N ALA A 393 -38.65 28.85 12.82
CA ALA A 393 -37.41 28.12 13.00
C ALA A 393 -37.71 26.66 13.40
N GLY A 394 -36.89 25.74 12.90
CA GLY A 394 -36.93 24.31 13.16
C GLY A 394 -37.76 23.51 12.17
N ASP A 395 -38.20 24.09 11.06
CA ASP A 395 -38.87 23.33 10.01
C ASP A 395 -37.85 22.43 9.27
N LEU A 396 -38.17 21.15 9.14
CA LEU A 396 -37.41 20.16 8.37
C LEU A 396 -38.29 19.57 7.26
N ARG A 397 -37.82 19.65 6.02
CA ARG A 397 -38.58 19.23 4.83
C ARG A 397 -37.71 18.44 3.86
N TYR A 398 -38.34 17.86 2.84
CA TYR A 398 -37.60 17.24 1.74
C TYR A 398 -38.24 17.50 0.37
N VAL A 399 -37.44 17.32 -0.68
CA VAL A 399 -37.83 17.34 -2.10
C VAL A 399 -37.32 16.06 -2.74
N LYS A 400 -38.25 15.22 -3.19
CA LYS A 400 -37.94 14.01 -3.97
C LYS A 400 -37.94 14.34 -5.45
N GLN A 401 -36.86 13.99 -6.14
CA GLN A 401 -36.68 14.07 -7.58
C GLN A 401 -36.77 12.66 -8.21
N ALA A 402 -36.34 12.52 -9.47
CA ALA A 402 -36.46 11.26 -10.22
C ALA A 402 -35.48 10.19 -9.72
N SER A 403 -34.23 10.59 -9.46
CA SER A 403 -33.13 9.76 -8.94
C SER A 403 -32.68 10.15 -7.55
N ASP A 404 -33.07 11.33 -7.05
CA ASP A 404 -32.44 11.95 -5.90
C ASP A 404 -33.48 12.38 -4.86
N THR A 405 -33.08 12.53 -3.61
CA THR A 405 -33.87 13.21 -2.58
C THR A 405 -33.00 14.22 -1.83
N TYR A 406 -33.53 15.43 -1.66
CA TYR A 406 -32.86 16.51 -0.94
C TYR A 406 -33.63 16.82 0.34
N ILE A 407 -32.95 16.81 1.48
CA ILE A 407 -33.49 17.21 2.78
C ILE A 407 -33.00 18.63 3.06
N TYR A 408 -33.86 19.46 3.67
CA TYR A 408 -33.55 20.85 4.00
C TYR A 408 -34.08 21.20 5.39
N GLY A 409 -33.28 21.92 6.18
CA GLY A 409 -33.74 22.52 7.44
C GLY A 409 -33.58 24.04 7.45
N ASP A 410 -34.53 24.71 8.10
CA ASP A 410 -34.55 26.16 8.36
C ASP A 410 -34.49 26.35 9.88
N VAL A 411 -33.36 26.78 10.41
CA VAL A 411 -33.10 26.98 11.84
C VAL A 411 -33.34 28.41 12.31
N ASN A 412 -33.58 29.35 11.40
CA ASN A 412 -33.69 30.77 11.71
C ASN A 412 -35.09 31.38 11.41
N GLY A 413 -35.95 30.64 10.70
CA GLY A 413 -37.33 30.98 10.37
C GLY A 413 -37.51 31.93 9.19
N ASP A 414 -36.47 32.17 8.38
CA ASP A 414 -36.52 33.11 7.24
C ASP A 414 -37.09 32.50 5.95
N LYS A 415 -37.46 31.20 5.97
CA LYS A 415 -37.95 30.39 4.83
C LYS A 415 -36.90 30.02 3.79
N THR A 416 -35.63 30.15 4.13
CA THR A 416 -34.48 29.67 3.36
C THR A 416 -33.90 28.47 4.08
N ALA A 417 -33.36 27.51 3.33
CA ALA A 417 -32.65 26.40 3.95
C ALA A 417 -31.30 26.90 4.50
N ASP A 418 -30.96 26.49 5.71
CA ASP A 418 -29.66 26.75 6.34
C ASP A 418 -28.67 25.60 6.11
N PHE A 419 -29.18 24.39 5.92
CA PHE A 419 -28.41 23.19 5.59
C PHE A 419 -29.20 22.31 4.62
N ALA A 420 -28.50 21.39 3.94
CA ALA A 420 -29.15 20.41 3.07
C ALA A 420 -28.41 19.08 3.12
N ILE A 421 -29.11 17.96 2.92
CA ILE A 421 -28.49 16.62 2.79
C ILE A 421 -28.99 16.01 1.48
N HIS A 422 -28.11 15.37 0.73
CA HIS A 422 -28.44 14.67 -0.49
C HIS A 422 -28.51 13.16 -0.26
N LEU A 423 -29.55 12.52 -0.78
CA LEU A 423 -29.63 11.07 -0.93
C LEU A 423 -29.55 10.76 -2.43
N ASP A 424 -28.61 9.91 -2.84
CA ASP A 424 -28.44 9.43 -4.24
C ASP A 424 -29.54 8.45 -4.67
N ASP A 425 -30.71 8.56 -4.04
CA ASP A 425 -31.86 7.72 -4.29
C ASP A 425 -33.16 8.50 -4.11
N ALA A 426 -34.17 8.11 -4.91
CA ALA A 426 -35.49 8.72 -4.88
C ALA A 426 -36.32 8.19 -3.69
N VAL A 427 -35.97 8.59 -2.46
CA VAL A 427 -36.59 8.11 -1.22
C VAL A 427 -37.82 8.95 -0.82
N THR A 428 -38.93 8.29 -0.47
CA THR A 428 -40.06 8.97 0.20
C THR A 428 -39.83 8.95 1.71
N LEU A 429 -39.48 10.11 2.26
CA LEU A 429 -39.07 10.21 3.67
C LEU A 429 -40.26 10.32 4.63
N SER A 430 -40.09 9.70 5.80
CA SER A 430 -41.01 9.75 6.93
C SER A 430 -40.30 10.31 8.17
N LYS A 431 -41.06 10.79 9.16
CA LYS A 431 -40.48 11.33 10.41
C LYS A 431 -39.61 10.29 11.12
N ASP A 432 -39.99 9.02 11.06
CA ASP A 432 -39.34 7.94 11.81
C ASP A 432 -37.95 7.58 11.26
N PHE A 433 -37.54 8.16 10.12
CA PHE A 433 -36.20 8.05 9.55
C PHE A 433 -35.20 9.05 10.14
N PHE A 434 -35.67 9.94 11.02
CA PHE A 434 -34.84 10.95 11.65
C PHE A 434 -34.76 10.74 13.15
N ILE A 435 -33.60 11.07 13.73
CA ILE A 435 -33.41 11.30 15.16
C ILE A 435 -33.34 12.82 15.34
N LEU A 436 -34.32 13.41 16.03
CA LEU A 436 -34.57 14.85 16.10
C LEU A 436 -34.59 15.37 17.54
#